data_AF-A0AAW1SPD5-F1
#
_entry.id   AF-A0AAW1SPD5-F1
#
_cell.length_a   1.000
_cell.length_b   1.000
_cell.length_c   1.000
_cell.angle_alpha   90.00
_cell.angle_beta   90.00
_cell.angle_gamma   90.00
#
_symmetry.space_group_name_H-M   'P 1'
#
loop_
_entity.id
_entity.type
_entity.pdbx_description
1 polymer ?
#
loop_
_entity_poly.entity_id
_entity_poly.type
_entity_poly.pdbx_seq_one_letter_code
_entity_poly.pdbx_strand_id
1 'polypeptide(L)'
;HLQVKCLNQKEPEFELNADSARARHCRACHWELRIVTSMASAPPEHKLLALQCALKLADVGHLSTPPEVHRKWTSKLEAEFFAQGDEERKRGMAISPLMDRHNQTGVSKSQVGFFEIVALPLVKAYVSQFPDAKPLLDGAMSNYNLWHAAAAEGDEKSSRAS
;
A
#
# COMPACT_ATOMS: atom_id res chain seq x y z
N HIS A 1 -6.46 -3.57 -16.11
CA HIS A 1 -5.75 -3.03 -17.30
C HIS A 1 -4.83 -1.81 -17.02
N LEU A 2 -4.43 -1.56 -15.76
CA LEU A 2 -3.58 -0.40 -15.39
C LEU A 2 -2.19 -0.78 -14.80
N GLN A 3 -1.95 -2.05 -14.45
CA GLN A 3 -0.66 -2.48 -13.88
C GLN A 3 0.48 -2.65 -14.90
N VAL A 4 0.20 -2.66 -16.21
CA VAL A 4 1.23 -2.92 -17.24
C VAL A 4 1.96 -1.64 -17.68
N LYS A 5 1.47 -0.44 -17.35
CA LYS A 5 2.07 0.82 -17.84
C LYS A 5 3.27 1.33 -17.03
N CYS A 6 3.61 0.70 -15.90
CA CYS A 6 4.78 1.11 -15.10
C CYS A 6 6.12 0.58 -15.65
N LEU A 7 6.10 -0.45 -16.50
CA LEU A 7 7.31 -1.12 -16.99
C LEU A 7 7.95 -0.47 -18.25
N ASN A 8 7.39 0.62 -18.76
CA ASN A 8 7.77 1.18 -20.07
C ASN A 8 8.37 2.61 -20.03
N GLN A 9 8.88 3.05 -18.88
CA GLN A 9 9.73 4.24 -18.87
C GLN A 9 11.17 3.83 -19.24
N LYS A 10 11.59 4.29 -20.43
CA LYS A 10 12.92 4.06 -21.00
C LYS A 10 14.01 4.59 -20.06
N GLU A 11 14.87 3.71 -19.58
CA GLU A 11 16.19 4.08 -19.06
C GLU A 11 17.08 4.56 -20.22
N PRO A 12 17.91 5.60 -20.04
CA PRO A 12 18.86 6.02 -21.08
C PRO A 12 20.00 5.00 -21.20
N GLU A 13 20.33 4.63 -22.44
CA GLU A 13 21.47 3.77 -22.78
C GLU A 13 22.77 4.36 -22.24
N PHE A 14 23.40 3.68 -21.27
CA PHE A 14 24.74 4.00 -20.79
C PHE A 14 25.68 2.92 -21.35
N GLU A 15 26.55 3.30 -22.29
CA GLU A 15 27.59 2.44 -22.86
C GLU A 15 28.44 1.81 -21.75
N LEU A 16 28.50 0.47 -21.76
CA LEU A 16 29.33 -0.33 -20.86
C LEU A 16 30.81 -0.17 -21.24
N ASN A 17 31.52 0.72 -20.55
CA ASN A 17 32.97 0.66 -20.49
C ASN A 17 33.42 -0.20 -19.31
N ALA A 18 34.20 -1.25 -19.64
CA ALA A 18 34.55 -2.38 -18.78
C ALA A 18 35.41 -2.05 -17.54
N ASP A 19 35.87 -0.81 -17.40
CA ASP A 19 36.66 -0.36 -16.23
C ASP A 19 35.81 0.22 -15.09
N SER A 20 34.48 0.27 -15.23
CA SER A 20 33.59 0.78 -14.17
C SER A 20 33.02 -0.29 -13.23
N ALA A 21 33.40 -1.56 -13.41
CA ALA A 21 32.89 -2.73 -12.66
C ALA A 21 33.18 -2.74 -11.15
N ARG A 22 33.82 -1.70 -10.58
CA ARG A 22 34.09 -1.58 -9.13
C ARG A 22 33.54 -0.33 -8.44
N ALA A 23 32.82 0.58 -9.10
CA ALA A 23 32.58 1.91 -8.51
C ALA A 23 31.14 2.43 -8.48
N ARG A 24 30.09 1.62 -8.69
CA ARG A 24 28.71 1.99 -8.32
C ARG A 24 27.98 0.83 -7.66
N HIS A 25 28.38 0.57 -6.42
CA HIS A 25 27.67 -0.28 -5.48
C HIS A 25 26.33 0.40 -5.12
N CYS A 26 25.30 0.15 -5.93
CA CYS A 26 23.97 0.71 -5.71
C CYS A 26 23.37 0.08 -4.46
N ARG A 27 23.24 0.85 -3.36
CA ARG A 27 22.58 0.39 -2.12
C ARG A 27 21.15 -0.13 -2.37
N ALA A 28 20.54 0.23 -3.50
CA ALA A 28 19.24 -0.27 -3.94
C ALA A 28 19.26 -1.70 -4.52
N CYS A 29 20.39 -2.29 -4.89
CA CYS A 29 20.42 -3.73 -5.28
C CYS A 29 20.79 -4.63 -4.10
N HIS A 30 21.34 -4.06 -3.02
CA HIS A 30 21.82 -4.84 -1.89
C HIS A 30 20.70 -5.34 -0.97
N TRP A 31 19.55 -4.64 -0.92
CA TRP A 31 18.39 -5.08 -0.13
C TRP A 31 17.64 -6.25 -0.80
N GLU A 32 17.53 -6.25 -2.13
CA GLU A 32 16.89 -7.35 -2.88
C GLU A 32 17.65 -8.66 -2.69
N LEU A 33 18.99 -8.62 -2.74
CA LEU A 33 19.85 -9.79 -2.54
C LEU A 33 19.67 -10.43 -1.16
N ARG A 34 19.44 -9.64 -0.10
CA ARG A 34 19.28 -10.16 1.27
C ARG A 34 17.91 -10.81 1.51
N ILE A 35 16.83 -10.23 0.95
CA ILE A 35 15.49 -10.84 1.01
C ILE A 35 15.48 -12.16 0.23
N VAL A 36 16.06 -12.17 -0.97
CA VAL A 36 16.14 -13.37 -1.81
C VAL A 36 16.99 -14.44 -1.13
N THR A 37 18.12 -14.08 -0.52
CA THR A 37 18.97 -15.01 0.23
C THR A 37 18.25 -15.59 1.45
N SER A 38 17.56 -14.75 2.23
CA SER A 38 16.75 -15.18 3.38
C SER A 38 15.67 -16.18 2.94
N MET A 39 14.91 -15.86 1.90
CA MET A 39 13.88 -16.73 1.35
C MET A 39 14.45 -18.02 0.74
N ALA A 40 15.64 -17.98 0.13
CA ALA A 40 16.30 -19.17 -0.40
C ALA A 40 16.68 -20.18 0.70
N SER A 41 17.03 -19.69 1.90
CA SER A 41 17.41 -20.52 3.05
C SER A 41 16.24 -21.03 3.91
N ALA A 42 15.02 -20.50 3.72
CA ALA A 42 13.85 -20.89 4.51
C ALA A 42 13.32 -22.30 4.17
N PRO A 43 12.58 -22.96 5.07
CA PRO A 43 11.83 -24.19 4.74
C PRO A 43 10.81 -23.98 3.60
N PRO A 44 10.54 -24.98 2.74
CA PRO A 44 9.65 -24.83 1.57
C PRO A 44 8.27 -24.23 1.88
N GLU A 45 7.65 -24.66 2.99
CA GLU A 45 6.37 -24.17 3.48
C GLU A 45 6.42 -22.68 3.85
N HIS A 46 7.54 -22.21 4.42
CA HIS A 46 7.75 -20.82 4.75
C HIS A 46 8.02 -19.96 3.50
N LYS A 47 8.65 -20.54 2.46
CA LYS A 47 8.84 -19.83 1.17
C LYS A 47 7.51 -19.55 0.50
N LEU A 48 6.63 -20.54 0.43
CA LEU A 48 5.31 -20.37 -0.19
C LEU A 48 4.49 -19.30 0.55
N LEU A 49 4.46 -19.36 1.88
CA LEU A 49 3.77 -18.36 2.69
C LEU A 49 4.36 -16.95 2.50
N ALA A 50 5.69 -16.83 2.48
CA ALA A 50 6.37 -15.55 2.25
C ALA A 50 6.01 -14.96 0.88
N LEU A 51 5.95 -15.79 -0.18
CA LEU A 51 5.54 -15.36 -1.52
C LEU A 51 4.07 -14.95 -1.57
N GLN A 52 3.18 -15.68 -0.89
CA GLN A 52 1.77 -15.31 -0.77
C GLN A 52 1.62 -13.95 -0.06
N CYS A 53 2.33 -13.74 1.05
CA CYS A 53 2.35 -12.45 1.75
C CYS A 53 2.91 -11.33 0.86
N ALA A 54 4.00 -11.57 0.13
CA ALA A 54 4.56 -10.59 -0.80
C ALA A 54 3.58 -10.22 -1.91
N LEU A 55 2.83 -11.19 -2.45
CA LEU A 55 1.79 -10.94 -3.45
C LEU A 55 0.64 -10.09 -2.87
N LYS A 56 0.20 -10.38 -1.64
CA LYS A 56 -0.81 -9.56 -0.95
C LYS A 56 -0.31 -8.14 -0.71
N LEU A 57 0.95 -7.97 -0.30
CA LEU A 57 1.57 -6.65 -0.12
C LEU A 57 1.69 -5.89 -1.44
N ALA A 58 1.97 -6.56 -2.55
CA ALA A 58 2.03 -5.93 -3.87
C ALA A 58 0.65 -5.39 -4.30
N ASP A 59 -0.43 -6.11 -3.99
CA ASP A 59 -1.81 -5.68 -4.28
C ASP A 59 -2.17 -4.40 -3.53
N VAL A 60 -1.73 -4.27 -2.27
CA VAL A 60 -1.93 -3.07 -1.43
C VAL A 60 -0.69 -2.18 -1.34
N GLY A 61 0.20 -2.22 -2.34
CA GLY A 61 1.49 -1.52 -2.28
C GLY A 61 1.37 0.00 -2.10
N HIS A 62 0.26 0.61 -2.56
CA HIS A 62 -0.01 2.04 -2.41
C HIS A 62 -0.03 2.50 -0.95
N LEU A 63 -0.26 1.60 0.02
CA LEU A 63 -0.24 1.91 1.45
C LEU A 63 1.14 2.34 1.95
N SER A 64 2.21 1.93 1.27
CA SER A 64 3.60 2.25 1.64
C SER A 64 4.23 3.34 0.76
N THR A 65 3.45 3.93 -0.15
CA THR A 65 3.94 4.98 -1.06
C THR A 65 3.96 6.35 -0.38
N PRO A 66 4.66 7.35 -0.96
CA PRO A 66 4.59 8.73 -0.47
C PRO A 66 3.13 9.22 -0.30
N PRO A 67 2.84 10.03 0.74
CA PRO A 67 1.47 10.40 1.09
C PRO A 67 0.62 10.97 -0.04
N GLU A 68 1.21 11.75 -0.94
CA GLU A 68 0.54 12.33 -2.10
C GLU A 68 0.13 11.27 -3.14
N VAL A 69 0.91 10.19 -3.26
CA VAL A 69 0.59 9.06 -4.14
C VAL A 69 -0.48 8.20 -3.48
N HIS A 70 -0.33 7.91 -2.19
CA HIS A 70 -1.30 7.14 -1.43
C HIS A 70 -2.71 7.78 -1.48
N ARG A 71 -2.82 9.08 -1.21
CA ARG A 71 -4.08 9.83 -1.28
C ARG A 71 -4.74 9.75 -2.65
N LYS A 72 -3.97 9.82 -3.74
CA LYS A 72 -4.50 9.69 -5.11
C LYS A 72 -5.10 8.31 -5.36
N TRP A 73 -4.47 7.25 -4.85
CA TRP A 73 -5.02 5.89 -4.95
C TRP A 73 -6.29 5.74 -4.12
N THR A 74 -6.28 6.21 -2.87
CA THR A 74 -7.46 6.15 -1.98
C THR A 74 -8.65 6.91 -2.57
N SER A 75 -8.43 8.11 -3.12
CA SER A 75 -9.50 8.89 -3.76
C SER A 75 -10.10 8.20 -5.00
N LYS A 76 -9.28 7.49 -5.78
CA LYS A 76 -9.78 6.70 -6.91
C LYS A 76 -10.60 5.50 -6.45
N LEU A 77 -10.12 4.78 -5.43
CA LEU A 77 -10.84 3.64 -4.85
C LEU A 77 -12.20 4.08 -4.29
N GLU A 78 -12.23 5.20 -3.59
CA GLU A 78 -13.47 5.78 -3.08
C GLU A 78 -14.44 6.14 -4.22
N ALA A 79 -13.94 6.79 -5.28
CA ALA A 79 -14.78 7.12 -6.43
C ALA A 79 -15.37 5.85 -7.09
N GLU A 80 -14.61 4.75 -7.15
CA GLU A 80 -15.08 3.46 -7.64
C GLU A 80 -16.15 2.85 -6.72
N PHE A 81 -15.95 2.89 -5.39
CA PHE A 81 -16.94 2.42 -4.42
C PHE A 81 -18.24 3.19 -4.51
N PHE A 82 -18.18 4.52 -4.63
CA PHE A 82 -19.38 5.33 -4.79
C PHE A 82 -20.08 5.10 -6.12
N ALA A 83 -19.33 4.87 -7.21
CA ALA A 83 -19.92 4.49 -8.48
C ALA A 83 -20.67 3.14 -8.39
N GLN A 84 -20.14 2.18 -7.63
CA GLN A 84 -20.82 0.92 -7.36
C GLN A 84 -22.10 1.15 -6.52
N GLY A 85 -22.03 1.93 -5.45
CA GLY A 85 -23.20 2.20 -4.60
C GLY A 85 -24.32 2.94 -5.34
N ASP A 86 -23.98 3.85 -6.26
CA ASP A 86 -24.97 4.51 -7.12
C ASP A 86 -25.67 3.51 -8.04
N GLU A 87 -24.95 2.50 -8.54
CA GLU A 87 -25.52 1.46 -9.40
C GLU A 87 -26.39 0.48 -8.61
N GLU A 88 -25.97 0.09 -7.41
CA GLU A 88 -26.78 -0.70 -6.47
C GLU A 88 -28.10 0.01 -6.15
N ARG A 89 -28.04 1.33 -5.90
CA ARG A 89 -29.23 2.17 -5.66
C ARG A 89 -30.17 2.19 -6.86
N LYS A 90 -29.65 2.40 -8.07
CA LYS A 90 -30.46 2.40 -9.32
C LYS A 90 -31.18 1.08 -9.55
N ARG A 91 -30.57 -0.03 -9.14
CA ARG A 91 -31.14 -1.38 -9.26
C ARG A 91 -32.09 -1.74 -8.12
N GLY A 92 -32.32 -0.85 -7.15
CA GLY A 92 -33.15 -1.13 -5.98
C GLY A 92 -32.52 -2.17 -5.04
N MET A 93 -31.20 -2.35 -5.09
CA MET A 93 -30.46 -3.25 -4.21
C MET A 93 -30.06 -2.54 -2.91
N ALA A 94 -29.83 -3.31 -1.85
CA ALA A 94 -29.17 -2.79 -0.66
C ALA A 94 -27.75 -2.34 -1.02
N ILE A 95 -27.37 -1.12 -0.61
CA ILE A 95 -26.05 -0.56 -0.91
C ILE A 95 -25.02 -1.22 -0.01
N SER A 96 -23.92 -1.65 -0.61
CA SER A 96 -22.80 -2.29 0.06
C SER A 96 -22.15 -1.34 1.07
N PRO A 97 -21.60 -1.85 2.18
CA PRO A 97 -20.89 -1.03 3.16
C PRO A 97 -19.79 -0.18 2.51
N LEU A 98 -19.61 1.06 2.99
CA LEU A 98 -18.64 2.05 2.49
C LEU A 98 -18.92 2.59 1.07
N MET A 99 -19.94 2.08 0.37
CA MET A 99 -20.25 2.47 -1.01
C MET A 99 -21.32 3.56 -1.11
N ASP A 100 -21.94 3.95 0.02
CA ASP A 100 -22.89 5.05 0.05
C ASP A 100 -22.19 6.39 0.30
N ARG A 101 -22.05 7.20 -0.75
CA ARG A 101 -21.52 8.58 -0.67
C ARG A 101 -22.33 9.51 0.24
N HIS A 102 -23.57 9.15 0.58
CA HIS A 102 -24.42 9.92 1.48
C HIS A 102 -24.23 9.53 2.95
N ASN A 103 -23.64 8.35 3.21
CA ASN A 103 -23.36 7.88 4.57
C ASN A 103 -21.92 8.27 4.93
N GLN A 104 -21.78 9.36 5.69
CA GLN A 104 -20.51 10.04 5.98
C GLN A 104 -19.63 9.30 7.01
N THR A 105 -19.42 8.00 6.87
CA THR A 105 -18.22 7.40 7.50
C THR A 105 -17.02 7.93 6.73
N GLY A 106 -16.54 9.11 7.12
CA GLY A 106 -15.51 9.84 6.39
C GLY A 106 -14.32 8.94 6.06
N VAL A 107 -13.76 9.10 4.86
CA VAL A 107 -12.62 8.33 4.32
C VAL A 107 -11.55 8.08 5.37
N SER A 108 -11.25 9.09 6.19
CA SER A 108 -10.26 8.97 7.26
C SER A 108 -10.54 7.82 8.24
N LYS A 109 -11.78 7.65 8.70
CA LYS A 109 -12.13 6.59 9.65
C LYS A 109 -12.08 5.20 9.02
N SER A 110 -12.59 5.06 7.78
CA SER A 110 -12.55 3.78 7.08
C SER A 110 -11.11 3.37 6.73
N GLN A 111 -10.24 4.32 6.39
CA GLN A 111 -8.82 4.06 6.19
C GLN A 111 -8.11 3.66 7.49
N VAL A 112 -8.33 4.36 8.62
CA VAL A 112 -7.75 3.98 9.92
C VAL A 112 -8.08 2.52 10.26
N GLY A 113 -9.35 2.12 10.17
CA GLY A 113 -9.77 0.75 10.44
C GLY A 113 -9.13 -0.27 9.49
N PHE A 114 -9.01 0.06 8.21
CA PHE A 114 -8.33 -0.81 7.23
C PHE A 114 -6.85 -1.02 7.56
N PHE A 115 -6.14 0.04 7.99
CA PHE A 115 -4.75 -0.08 8.40
C PHE A 115 -4.59 -0.95 9.64
N GLU A 116 -5.43 -0.77 10.65
CA GLU A 116 -5.34 -1.51 11.93
C GLU A 116 -5.66 -3.00 11.78
N ILE A 117 -6.70 -3.31 11.00
CA ILE A 117 -7.23 -4.67 10.92
C ILE A 117 -6.53 -5.49 9.83
N VAL A 118 -6.15 -4.85 8.71
CA VAL A 118 -5.66 -5.55 7.52
C VAL A 118 -4.19 -5.23 7.23
N ALA A 119 -3.87 -3.95 7.01
CA ALA A 119 -2.58 -3.60 6.42
C ALA A 119 -1.40 -3.77 7.38
N LEU A 120 -1.47 -3.16 8.57
CA LEU A 120 -0.36 -3.17 9.52
C LEU A 120 -0.04 -4.59 10.03
N PRO A 121 -1.02 -5.46 10.35
CA PRO A 121 -0.72 -6.86 10.67
C PRO A 121 0.06 -7.58 9.57
N LEU A 122 -0.36 -7.42 8.29
CA LEU A 122 0.31 -8.04 7.14
C LEU A 122 1.75 -7.53 6.96
N VAL A 123 1.93 -6.20 6.98
CA VAL A 123 3.25 -5.59 6.78
C VAL A 123 4.20 -5.93 7.93
N LYS A 124 3.73 -5.89 9.18
CA LYS A 124 4.54 -6.25 10.36
C LYS A 124 4.98 -7.71 10.34
N ALA A 125 4.09 -8.63 9.99
CA ALA A 125 4.42 -10.05 9.87
C ALA A 125 5.47 -10.31 8.77
N TYR A 126 5.39 -9.58 7.65
CA TYR A 126 6.39 -9.69 6.59
C TYR A 126 7.75 -9.13 7.01
N VAL A 127 7.77 -7.93 7.62
CA VAL A 127 9.01 -7.26 8.06
C VAL A 127 9.69 -8.02 9.22
N SER A 128 8.95 -8.72 10.08
CA SER A 128 9.58 -9.56 11.12
C SER A 128 10.40 -10.70 10.53
N GLN A 129 10.02 -11.21 9.35
CA GLN A 129 10.78 -12.24 8.65
C GLN A 129 11.86 -11.65 7.72
N PHE A 130 11.58 -10.48 7.14
CA PHE A 130 12.48 -9.78 6.23
C PHE A 130 12.74 -8.36 6.75
N PRO A 131 13.66 -8.17 7.72
CA PRO A 131 13.92 -6.86 8.32
C PRO A 131 14.35 -5.80 7.32
N ASP A 132 15.00 -6.19 6.22
CA ASP A 132 15.38 -5.28 5.14
C ASP A 132 14.16 -4.70 4.39
N ALA A 133 12.96 -5.26 4.56
CA ALA A 133 11.69 -4.73 4.07
C ALA A 133 11.08 -3.63 4.97
N LYS A 134 11.80 -3.20 6.03
CA LYS A 134 11.37 -2.11 6.93
C LYS A 134 10.86 -0.84 6.22
N PRO A 135 11.39 -0.40 5.06
CA PRO A 135 10.82 0.75 4.35
C PRO A 135 9.33 0.63 4.02
N LEU A 136 8.81 -0.60 3.82
CA LEU A 136 7.36 -0.82 3.63
C LEU A 136 6.59 -0.46 4.90
N LEU A 137 7.07 -0.91 6.06
CA LEU A 137 6.46 -0.58 7.35
C LEU A 137 6.52 0.91 7.64
N ASP A 138 7.64 1.57 7.35
CA ASP A 138 7.80 3.00 7.59
C ASP A 138 6.83 3.82 6.73
N GLY A 139 6.69 3.48 5.45
CA GLY A 139 5.70 4.09 4.56
C GLY A 139 4.26 3.85 5.02
N ALA A 140 3.93 2.60 5.38
CA ALA A 140 2.60 2.25 5.88
C ALA A 140 2.25 3.00 7.17
N MET A 141 3.18 3.09 8.12
CA MET A 141 2.99 3.84 9.36
C MET A 141 2.85 5.34 9.10
N SER A 142 3.60 5.91 8.15
CA SER A 142 3.46 7.32 7.77
C SER A 142 2.05 7.64 7.27
N ASN A 143 1.51 6.81 6.38
CA ASN A 143 0.14 6.98 5.86
C ASN A 143 -0.93 6.69 6.91
N TYR A 144 -0.72 5.69 7.78
CA TYR A 144 -1.61 5.43 8.90
C TYR A 144 -1.72 6.66 9.82
N ASN A 145 -0.59 7.24 10.23
CA ASN A 145 -0.57 8.41 11.10
C ASN A 145 -1.27 9.62 10.48
N LEU A 146 -1.15 9.79 9.16
CA LEU A 146 -1.85 10.83 8.41
C LEU A 146 -3.37 10.66 8.52
N TRP A 147 -3.89 9.45 8.33
CA TRP A 147 -5.33 9.19 8.44
C TRP A 147 -5.82 9.25 9.88
N HIS A 148 -5.01 8.80 10.83
CA HIS A 148 -5.32 8.90 12.25
C HIS A 148 -5.43 10.36 12.70
N ALA A 149 -4.53 11.24 12.27
CA ALA A 149 -4.61 12.68 12.52
C ALA A 149 -5.86 13.29 11.86
N ALA A 150 -6.12 12.95 10.59
CA ALA A 150 -7.29 13.47 9.87
C ALA A 150 -8.63 13.00 10.48
N ALA A 151 -8.68 11.80 11.07
CA ALA A 151 -9.85 11.30 11.77
C ALA A 151 -10.12 12.09 13.06
N ALA A 152 -9.07 12.39 13.84
CA ALA A 152 -9.17 13.20 15.06
C ALA A 152 -9.67 14.63 14.78
N GLU A 153 -9.15 15.28 13.73
CA GLU A 153 -9.63 16.60 13.30
C GLU A 153 -11.10 16.60 12.85
N GLY A 154 -11.55 15.50 12.24
CA GLY A 154 -12.95 15.33 11.84
C GLY A 154 -13.89 15.24 13.05
N ASP A 155 -13.46 14.53 14.10
CA ASP A 155 -14.23 14.36 15.33
C ASP A 155 -14.34 15.67 16.14
N GLU A 156 -13.27 16.46 16.22
CA GLU A 156 -13.29 17.79 16.85
C GLU A 156 -14.21 18.78 16.14
N LYS A 157 -14.24 18.77 14.80
CA LYS A 157 -15.14 19.62 14.02
C LYS A 157 -16.61 19.20 14.18
N SER A 158 -16.87 17.90 14.24
CA SER A 158 -18.23 17.37 14.47
C SER A 158 -18.75 17.72 15.86
N SER A 159 -17.91 17.63 16.90
CA SER A 159 -18.30 17.94 18.28
C SER A 159 -18.51 19.44 18.51
N ARG A 160 -17.79 20.31 17.79
CA ARG A 160 -17.97 21.77 17.84
C ARG A 160 -19.17 22.28 17.03
N ALA A 161 -19.64 21.50 16.07
CA ALA A 161 -20.79 21.82 15.22
C ALA A 161 -22.14 21.29 15.77
N SER A 162 -22.10 20.49 16.85
CA SER A 162 -23.27 19.95 17.56
C SER A 162 -23.58 20.77 18.80
#